data_AF-A0A7K0S1Z8-F1
#
_entry.id   AF-A0A7K0S1Z8-F1
#
_cell.length_a   1.000
_cell.length_b   1.000
_cell.length_c   1.000
_cell.angle_alpha   90.00
_cell.angle_beta   90.00
_cell.angle_gamma   90.00
#
_symmetry.space_group_name_H-M   'P 1'
#
loop_
_entity.id
_entity.type
_entity.pdbx_description
1 polymer ?
#
loop_
_entity_poly.entity_id
_entity_poly.type
_entity_poly.pdbx_seq_one_letter_code
_entity_poly.pdbx_strand_id
1 'polypeptide(L)'
;MRSIQRPAMIACAAAVVVALALGGKSLADQGPQAAPVSGASQYPTSNAAAVAGAAVPTGLVERGDQRPVVHVAGAVRQPGVYTLKVGSRVRDAVRRAGGASSRGDANAINLAARVSDGAQVIVPLKAGAAAAASVGSGVGGAATAPISLGNATVEQLDTLDGVGPATAEKIIQWRTEHGGFSSVDDLGEVPGIGPKKLEALRSQVTP
;
A
#
# COMPACT_ATOMS: atom_id res chain seq x y z
N MET A 1 54.82 1.90 -17.20
CA MET A 1 54.37 1.13 -16.01
C MET A 1 53.41 0.07 -16.50
N ARG A 2 53.80 -1.20 -16.34
CA ARG A 2 53.32 -2.35 -17.14
C ARG A 2 51.94 -2.82 -16.69
N SER A 3 51.08 -2.96 -17.70
CA SER A 3 49.78 -3.60 -17.71
C SER A 3 49.87 -5.08 -17.30
N ILE A 4 49.34 -5.39 -16.12
CA ILE A 4 49.02 -6.76 -15.66
C ILE A 4 47.50 -6.90 -15.82
N GLN A 5 47.08 -7.19 -17.05
CA GLN A 5 46.62 -8.50 -17.51
C GLN A 5 45.30 -8.95 -16.86
N ARG A 6 44.25 -8.84 -17.70
CA ARG A 6 42.86 -9.23 -17.51
C ARG A 6 42.54 -10.76 -17.45
N PRO A 7 43.45 -11.74 -17.65
CA PRO A 7 43.04 -13.15 -17.59
C PRO A 7 42.94 -13.70 -16.15
N ALA A 8 43.52 -13.03 -15.14
CA ALA A 8 43.45 -13.49 -13.74
C ALA A 8 42.07 -13.28 -13.09
N MET A 9 41.29 -12.27 -13.51
CA MET A 9 39.94 -12.05 -12.97
C MET A 9 38.89 -12.99 -13.58
N ILE A 10 39.08 -13.43 -14.82
CA ILE A 10 38.11 -14.31 -15.51
C ILE A 10 38.19 -15.74 -14.96
N ALA A 11 39.37 -16.18 -14.51
CA ALA A 11 39.57 -17.50 -13.91
C ALA A 11 38.87 -17.65 -12.54
N CYS A 12 38.83 -16.60 -11.71
CA CYS A 12 38.13 -16.65 -10.42
C CYS A 12 36.59 -16.64 -10.56
N ALA A 13 36.05 -15.94 -11.57
CA ALA A 13 34.61 -15.89 -11.78
C ALA A 13 34.04 -17.22 -12.28
N ALA A 14 34.77 -17.98 -13.11
CA ALA A 14 34.30 -19.27 -13.62
C ALA A 14 34.29 -20.37 -12.54
N ALA A 15 35.24 -20.36 -11.60
CA ALA A 15 35.32 -21.37 -10.54
C ALA A 15 34.19 -21.25 -9.49
N VAL A 16 33.69 -20.04 -9.23
CA VAL A 16 32.61 -19.81 -8.26
C VAL A 16 31.23 -20.17 -8.84
N VAL A 17 31.03 -20.01 -10.14
CA VAL A 17 29.75 -20.33 -10.79
C VAL A 17 29.52 -21.84 -10.94
N VAL A 18 30.57 -22.64 -11.12
CA VAL A 18 30.43 -24.11 -11.21
C VAL A 18 30.18 -24.75 -9.83
N ALA A 19 30.70 -24.18 -8.74
CA ALA A 19 30.46 -24.68 -7.39
C ALA A 19 29.05 -24.37 -6.86
N LEU A 20 28.38 -23.32 -7.36
CA LEU A 20 27.01 -22.99 -6.96
C LEU A 20 25.92 -23.64 -7.83
N ALA A 21 26.26 -24.19 -9.01
CA ALA A 21 25.30 -24.81 -9.91
C ALA A 21 25.09 -26.33 -9.69
N LEU A 22 25.91 -26.98 -8.86
CA LEU A 22 25.85 -28.44 -8.61
C LEU A 22 25.38 -28.83 -7.19
N GLY A 23 25.05 -27.87 -6.32
CA GLY A 23 24.74 -28.11 -4.89
C GLY A 23 23.29 -27.94 -4.43
N GLY A 24 22.31 -27.75 -5.33
CA GLY A 24 20.94 -27.36 -4.96
C GLY A 24 19.83 -28.34 -5.33
N LYS A 25 20.16 -29.59 -5.66
CA LYS A 25 19.18 -30.65 -5.98
C LYS A 25 19.37 -31.81 -5.01
N SER A 26 18.28 -32.16 -4.34
CA SER A 26 18.18 -33.13 -3.23
C SER A 26 18.57 -32.59 -1.86
N LEU A 27 17.61 -31.98 -1.17
CA LEU A 27 17.27 -32.28 0.23
C LEU A 27 16.11 -31.36 0.65
N ALA A 28 14.87 -31.84 0.54
CA ALA A 28 13.71 -31.46 1.36
C ALA A 28 12.42 -32.08 0.80
N ASP A 29 12.44 -33.40 0.57
CA ASP A 29 11.22 -34.19 0.48
C ASP A 29 11.32 -35.27 1.56
N GLN A 30 11.09 -34.83 2.80
CA GLN A 30 10.79 -35.71 3.92
C GLN A 30 9.42 -35.30 4.42
N GLY A 31 8.40 -35.71 3.65
CA GLY A 31 7.04 -35.79 4.15
C GLY A 31 6.98 -36.67 5.40
N PRO A 32 6.11 -36.36 6.39
CA PRO A 32 5.92 -37.23 7.55
C PRO A 32 5.43 -38.61 7.08
N GLN A 33 6.26 -39.61 7.32
CA GLN A 33 5.98 -41.00 7.00
C GLN A 33 4.78 -41.48 7.84
N ALA A 34 3.66 -41.75 7.19
CA ALA A 34 2.51 -42.40 7.81
C ALA A 34 2.89 -43.85 8.17
N ALA A 35 2.95 -44.16 9.46
CA ALA A 35 3.08 -45.52 9.94
C ALA A 35 1.75 -46.28 9.76
N PRO A 36 1.76 -47.54 9.29
CA PRO A 36 0.57 -48.38 9.26
C PRO A 36 0.25 -48.89 10.67
N VAL A 37 -0.78 -48.33 11.31
CA VAL A 37 -1.37 -48.92 12.52
C VAL A 37 -2.37 -50.00 12.13
N SER A 38 -1.87 -51.22 11.90
CA SER A 38 -2.65 -52.44 12.11
C SER A 38 -2.43 -52.88 13.56
N GLY A 39 -3.40 -52.61 14.42
CA GLY A 39 -3.36 -52.99 15.83
C GLY A 39 -4.76 -52.85 16.43
N ALA A 40 -5.38 -53.99 16.68
CA ALA A 40 -6.75 -54.13 17.17
C ALA A 40 -7.04 -53.26 18.41
N SER A 41 -8.16 -52.55 18.38
CA SER A 41 -8.79 -51.99 19.58
C SER A 41 -9.31 -53.13 20.45
N GLN A 42 -8.51 -53.55 21.43
CA GLN A 42 -9.04 -54.22 22.61
C GLN A 42 -9.73 -53.17 23.46
N TYR A 43 -11.05 -53.28 23.61
CA TYR A 43 -11.80 -52.58 24.64
C TYR A 43 -11.73 -53.42 25.93
N PRO A 44 -11.04 -52.98 26.99
CA PRO A 44 -11.34 -53.47 28.32
C PRO A 44 -12.52 -52.66 28.90
N THR A 45 -13.61 -53.38 29.13
CA THR A 45 -14.77 -52.99 29.93
C THR A 45 -14.36 -52.51 31.33
N SER A 46 -14.93 -51.37 31.70
CA SER A 46 -15.38 -50.92 33.03
C SER A 46 -14.50 -51.23 34.25
N ASN A 47 -14.03 -50.16 34.90
CA ASN A 47 -14.15 -50.09 36.36
C ASN A 47 -14.56 -48.67 36.80
N ALA A 48 -15.70 -48.59 37.47
CA ALA A 48 -16.23 -47.39 38.10
C ALA A 48 -15.97 -47.46 39.62
N ALA A 49 -15.42 -46.36 40.17
CA ALA A 49 -15.37 -45.91 41.57
C ALA A 49 -13.96 -45.35 41.88
N ALA A 50 -13.74 -44.04 41.72
CA ALA A 50 -13.86 -43.02 42.77
C ALA A 50 -12.81 -43.17 43.89
N VAL A 51 -11.86 -42.24 43.98
CA VAL A 51 -11.84 -41.14 44.98
C VAL A 51 -10.64 -40.18 44.80
N ALA A 52 -10.95 -38.91 45.03
CA ALA A 52 -10.12 -37.87 45.66
C ALA A 52 -8.92 -37.24 44.92
N GLY A 53 -9.08 -35.95 44.61
CA GLY A 53 -8.14 -34.96 45.12
C GLY A 53 -7.00 -34.53 44.20
N ALA A 54 -7.31 -33.97 43.03
CA ALA A 54 -6.44 -32.96 42.44
C ALA A 54 -7.30 -31.75 42.13
N ALA A 55 -7.23 -30.77 43.03
CA ALA A 55 -7.80 -29.45 42.83
C ALA A 55 -7.24 -28.90 41.51
N VAL A 56 -8.05 -28.97 40.46
CA VAL A 56 -7.90 -28.07 39.32
C VAL A 56 -7.92 -26.68 39.96
N PRO A 57 -6.93 -25.80 39.72
CA PRO A 57 -7.12 -24.41 40.07
C PRO A 57 -8.25 -23.93 39.17
N THR A 58 -9.48 -24.06 39.64
CA THR A 58 -10.62 -23.27 39.22
C THR A 58 -10.36 -21.88 39.77
N GLY A 59 -9.29 -21.25 39.27
CA GLY A 59 -9.24 -19.81 39.14
C GLY A 59 -10.39 -19.49 38.22
N LEU A 60 -11.55 -19.26 38.81
CA LEU A 60 -12.59 -18.41 38.25
C LEU A 60 -11.97 -17.00 38.23
N VAL A 61 -10.93 -16.83 37.40
CA VAL A 61 -10.46 -15.52 37.00
C VAL A 61 -11.70 -14.96 36.35
N GLU A 62 -12.28 -13.94 36.98
CA GLU A 62 -13.38 -13.19 36.41
C GLU A 62 -12.95 -12.80 34.99
N ARG A 63 -13.39 -13.56 33.99
CA ARG A 63 -13.31 -13.21 32.57
C ARG A 63 -14.41 -12.18 32.30
N GLY A 64 -14.49 -11.21 33.19
CA GLY A 64 -15.45 -10.12 33.23
C GLY A 64 -14.73 -8.87 32.78
N ASP A 65 -15.22 -8.33 31.67
CA ASP A 65 -15.03 -6.94 31.25
C ASP A 65 -13.63 -6.47 30.80
N GLN A 66 -12.73 -7.39 30.42
CA GLN A 66 -11.53 -7.00 29.65
C GLN A 66 -11.96 -6.49 28.27
N ARG A 67 -12.04 -5.17 28.08
CA ARG A 67 -12.45 -4.56 26.82
C ARG A 67 -11.21 -4.24 25.98
N PRO A 68 -10.78 -5.12 25.05
CA PRO A 68 -9.55 -4.91 24.32
C PRO A 68 -9.62 -3.60 23.53
N VAL A 69 -8.59 -2.79 23.71
CA VAL A 69 -8.39 -1.51 23.04
C VAL A 69 -7.46 -1.73 21.85
N VAL A 70 -7.89 -1.30 20.66
CA VAL A 70 -7.29 -1.72 19.39
C VAL A 70 -7.13 -0.51 18.50
N HIS A 71 -5.95 -0.36 17.91
CA HIS A 71 -5.70 0.69 16.92
C HIS A 71 -6.02 0.17 15.51
N VAL A 72 -6.96 0.80 14.82
CA VAL A 72 -7.31 0.50 13.44
C VAL A 72 -6.79 1.62 12.54
N ALA A 73 -5.93 1.26 11.58
CA ALA A 73 -5.24 2.18 10.69
C ALA A 73 -5.29 1.71 9.22
N GLY A 74 -4.76 2.55 8.33
CA GLY A 74 -4.71 2.27 6.89
C GLY A 74 -5.99 2.71 6.18
N ALA A 75 -6.38 1.96 5.16
CA ALA A 75 -7.45 2.30 4.23
C ALA A 75 -8.86 2.00 4.79
N VAL A 76 -9.17 2.48 5.99
CA VAL A 76 -10.49 2.46 6.64
C VAL A 76 -11.15 3.84 6.62
N ARG A 77 -12.45 3.92 6.87
CA ARG A 77 -13.17 5.21 6.83
C ARG A 77 -12.82 6.13 8.00
N GLN A 78 -12.70 5.56 9.18
CA GLN A 78 -12.38 6.28 10.41
C GLN A 78 -11.22 5.55 11.10
N PRO A 79 -9.97 5.91 10.80
CA PRO A 79 -8.82 5.42 11.55
C PRO A 79 -8.88 5.90 13.00
N GLY A 80 -8.45 5.08 13.94
CA GLY A 80 -8.48 5.44 15.35
C GLY A 80 -8.40 4.25 16.30
N VAL A 81 -8.56 4.54 17.58
CA VAL A 81 -8.52 3.54 18.66
C VAL A 81 -9.93 3.16 19.08
N TYR A 82 -10.21 1.86 19.18
CA TYR A 82 -11.53 1.32 19.45
C TYR A 82 -11.52 0.29 20.57
N THR A 83 -12.44 0.43 21.52
CA THR A 83 -12.63 -0.48 22.66
C THR A 83 -13.68 -1.55 22.35
N LEU A 84 -13.28 -2.79 22.12
CA LEU A 84 -14.17 -3.88 21.69
C LEU A 84 -14.69 -4.74 22.85
N LYS A 85 -15.66 -5.61 22.56
CA LYS A 85 -16.11 -6.63 23.51
C LYS A 85 -15.09 -7.77 23.58
N VAL A 86 -14.99 -8.46 24.72
CA VAL A 86 -14.20 -9.69 24.86
C VAL A 86 -14.53 -10.66 23.72
N GLY A 87 -13.49 -11.23 23.10
CA GLY A 87 -13.65 -12.24 22.04
C GLY A 87 -14.04 -11.69 20.67
N SER A 88 -14.10 -10.36 20.50
CA SER A 88 -14.28 -9.73 19.20
C SER A 88 -13.18 -10.13 18.21
N ARG A 89 -13.53 -10.14 16.92
CA ARG A 89 -12.59 -10.47 15.83
C ARG A 89 -12.16 -9.20 15.08
N VAL A 90 -11.12 -9.32 14.25
CA VAL A 90 -10.57 -8.21 13.47
C VAL A 90 -11.64 -7.55 12.61
N ARG A 91 -12.59 -8.32 12.04
CA ARG A 91 -13.72 -7.75 11.30
C ARG A 91 -14.57 -6.78 12.13
N ASP A 92 -14.70 -7.01 13.43
CA ASP A 92 -15.54 -6.20 14.31
C ASP A 92 -14.83 -4.87 14.61
N ALA A 93 -13.51 -4.90 14.74
CA ALA A 93 -12.66 -3.71 14.81
C ALA A 93 -12.80 -2.85 13.53
N VAL A 94 -12.63 -3.47 12.36
CA VAL A 94 -12.75 -2.77 11.07
C VAL A 94 -14.16 -2.22 10.86
N ARG A 95 -15.21 -2.95 11.26
CA ARG A 95 -16.60 -2.47 11.19
C ARG A 95 -16.81 -1.24 12.08
N ARG A 96 -16.25 -1.22 13.30
CA ARG A 96 -16.30 -0.03 14.17
C ARG A 96 -15.55 1.16 13.59
N ALA A 97 -14.50 0.93 12.83
CA ALA A 97 -13.79 1.94 12.04
C ALA A 97 -14.55 2.40 10.77
N GLY A 98 -15.84 2.05 10.64
CA GLY A 98 -16.67 2.36 9.47
C GLY A 98 -16.45 1.43 8.26
N GLY A 99 -15.71 0.33 8.43
CA GLY A 99 -15.34 -0.58 7.36
C GLY A 99 -14.13 -0.11 6.55
N ALA A 100 -13.67 -0.97 5.65
CA ALA A 100 -12.68 -0.58 4.66
C ALA A 100 -13.24 0.52 3.74
N SER A 101 -12.38 1.48 3.38
CA SER A 101 -12.69 2.49 2.37
C SER A 101 -12.80 1.85 0.98
N SER A 102 -13.26 2.60 -0.02
CA SER A 102 -13.33 2.11 -1.42
C SER A 102 -11.97 1.63 -1.95
N ARG A 103 -10.89 2.25 -1.47
CA ARG A 103 -9.50 1.94 -1.80
C ARG A 103 -8.88 0.85 -0.91
N GLY A 104 -9.55 0.43 0.16
CA GLY A 104 -9.01 -0.54 1.12
C GLY A 104 -9.31 -1.98 0.76
N ASP A 105 -8.34 -2.86 0.99
CA ASP A 105 -8.50 -4.30 0.82
C ASP A 105 -8.62 -5.00 2.18
N ALA A 106 -9.85 -5.25 2.60
CA ALA A 106 -10.13 -6.00 3.83
C ALA A 106 -9.83 -7.49 3.70
N ASN A 107 -9.73 -8.05 2.49
CA ASN A 107 -9.47 -9.47 2.29
C ASN A 107 -7.97 -9.80 2.46
N ALA A 108 -7.11 -8.80 2.37
CA ALA A 108 -5.67 -8.94 2.60
C ALA A 108 -5.31 -9.11 4.09
N ILE A 109 -6.28 -9.02 5.01
CA ILE A 109 -6.07 -9.24 6.44
C ILE A 109 -6.91 -10.41 6.95
N ASN A 110 -6.44 -11.07 8.01
CA ASN A 110 -7.19 -12.14 8.65
C ASN A 110 -8.35 -11.57 9.50
N LEU A 111 -9.47 -11.26 8.85
CA LEU A 111 -10.69 -10.73 9.48
C LEU A 111 -11.27 -11.65 10.57
N ALA A 112 -10.93 -12.94 10.53
CA ALA A 112 -11.36 -13.92 11.51
C ALA A 112 -10.47 -13.96 12.75
N ALA A 113 -9.27 -13.38 12.75
CA ALA A 113 -8.40 -13.42 13.92
C ALA A 113 -9.08 -12.78 15.15
N ARG A 114 -8.84 -13.37 16.33
CA ARG A 114 -9.26 -12.76 17.59
C ARG A 114 -8.42 -11.53 17.85
N VAL A 115 -9.06 -10.53 18.43
CA VAL A 115 -8.39 -9.27 18.73
C VAL A 115 -7.98 -9.26 20.20
N SER A 116 -6.69 -9.02 20.42
CA SER A 116 -6.10 -8.84 21.75
C SER A 116 -6.05 -7.37 22.13
N ASP A 117 -5.96 -7.08 23.42
CA ASP A 117 -5.72 -5.73 23.91
C ASP A 117 -4.37 -5.20 23.41
N GLY A 118 -4.32 -3.91 23.05
CA GLY A 118 -3.14 -3.27 22.48
C GLY A 118 -2.84 -3.65 21.02
N ALA A 119 -3.67 -4.46 20.36
CA ALA A 119 -3.42 -4.89 18.99
C ALA A 119 -3.56 -3.74 17.97
N GLN A 120 -2.83 -3.85 16.87
CA GLN A 120 -2.94 -2.96 15.71
C GLN A 120 -3.47 -3.71 14.49
N VAL A 121 -4.49 -3.16 13.84
CA VAL A 121 -5.08 -3.65 12.60
C VAL A 121 -4.83 -2.63 11.51
N ILE A 122 -4.07 -3.00 10.48
CA ILE A 122 -3.78 -2.14 9.33
C ILE A 122 -4.49 -2.70 8.12
N VAL A 123 -5.43 -1.94 7.54
CA VAL A 123 -6.08 -2.32 6.28
C VAL A 123 -5.24 -1.78 5.12
N PRO A 124 -4.64 -2.64 4.28
CA PRO A 124 -3.85 -2.20 3.15
C PRO A 124 -4.74 -1.57 2.05
N LEU A 125 -4.12 -0.80 1.17
CA LEU A 125 -4.76 -0.36 -0.07
C LEU A 125 -4.87 -1.53 -1.04
N LYS A 126 -5.94 -1.57 -1.85
CA LYS A 126 -6.06 -2.50 -2.97
C LYS A 126 -4.89 -2.26 -3.94
N ALA A 127 -4.34 -3.34 -4.49
CA ALA A 127 -3.39 -3.26 -5.60
C ALA A 127 -4.04 -2.44 -6.75
N GLY A 128 -3.38 -1.37 -7.17
CA GLY A 128 -3.89 -0.41 -8.16
C GLY A 128 -4.55 0.86 -7.59
N ALA A 129 -4.92 0.89 -6.30
CA ALA A 129 -5.49 2.11 -5.69
C ALA A 129 -4.43 3.19 -5.40
N ALA A 130 -3.16 2.81 -5.25
CA ALA A 130 -2.04 3.75 -5.15
C ALA A 130 -1.81 4.52 -6.47
N ALA A 131 -2.18 3.94 -7.62
CA ALA A 131 -2.11 4.60 -8.93
C ALA A 131 -3.32 5.52 -9.19
N ALA A 132 -4.38 5.42 -8.38
CA ALA A 132 -5.61 6.21 -8.55
C ALA A 132 -5.65 7.49 -7.70
N ALA A 133 -4.66 7.72 -6.83
CA ALA A 133 -4.52 8.98 -6.09
C ALA A 133 -3.87 10.10 -6.94
N SER A 134 -3.38 9.77 -8.14
CA SER A 134 -2.83 10.72 -9.11
C SER A 134 -3.66 10.84 -10.40
N VAL A 135 -4.84 10.21 -10.50
CA VAL A 135 -5.73 10.35 -11.68
C VAL A 135 -6.93 11.24 -11.37
N GLY A 136 -6.60 12.49 -11.08
CA GLY A 136 -7.47 13.66 -11.28
C GLY A 136 -7.02 14.45 -12.50
N SER A 137 -6.76 13.78 -13.63
CA SER A 137 -6.68 14.41 -14.96
C SER A 137 -6.88 13.29 -15.98
N GLY A 138 -8.15 13.08 -16.33
CA GLY A 138 -8.51 12.20 -17.42
C GLY A 138 -8.02 12.81 -18.73
N VAL A 139 -6.99 12.21 -19.32
CA VAL A 139 -6.73 12.32 -20.75
C VAL A 139 -7.55 11.26 -21.46
N GLY A 140 -8.78 11.62 -21.81
CA GLY A 140 -9.63 10.95 -22.77
C GLY A 140 -10.07 11.99 -23.80
N GLY A 141 -9.59 11.85 -25.03
CA GLY A 141 -9.57 12.92 -26.03
C GLY A 141 -10.93 13.35 -26.60
N ALA A 142 -10.82 14.41 -27.41
CA ALA A 142 -11.82 14.99 -28.32
C ALA A 142 -12.87 15.95 -27.71
N ALA A 143 -12.38 17.00 -27.06
CA ALA A 143 -12.76 18.40 -27.33
C ALA A 143 -11.72 19.28 -26.64
N THR A 144 -11.23 20.32 -27.30
CA THR A 144 -10.24 21.28 -26.79
C THR A 144 -10.79 22.04 -25.59
N ALA A 145 -10.86 21.38 -24.43
CA ALA A 145 -11.21 22.03 -23.18
C ALA A 145 -10.08 23.01 -22.84
N PRO A 146 -10.39 24.26 -22.52
CA PRO A 146 -9.37 25.24 -22.17
C PRO A 146 -8.55 24.77 -20.96
N ILE A 147 -7.23 24.95 -21.04
CA ILE A 147 -6.28 24.66 -19.96
C ILE A 147 -6.41 25.76 -18.90
N SER A 148 -6.69 25.39 -17.66
CA SER A 148 -6.81 26.34 -16.55
C SER A 148 -5.45 26.79 -16.03
N LEU A 149 -5.14 28.08 -16.13
CA LEU A 149 -3.87 28.67 -15.71
C LEU A 149 -3.61 28.52 -14.20
N GLY A 150 -4.66 28.59 -13.39
CA GLY A 150 -4.54 28.41 -11.93
C GLY A 150 -4.05 27.02 -11.50
N ASN A 151 -4.42 25.96 -12.23
CA ASN A 151 -4.17 24.58 -11.81
C ASN A 151 -3.28 23.77 -12.76
N ALA A 152 -2.92 24.34 -13.92
CA ALA A 152 -2.12 23.63 -14.90
C ALA A 152 -0.73 23.24 -14.36
N THR A 153 -0.26 22.07 -14.78
CA THR A 153 1.11 21.59 -14.56
C THR A 153 2.04 22.07 -15.68
N VAL A 154 3.35 21.93 -15.48
CA VAL A 154 4.36 22.31 -16.49
C VAL A 154 4.10 21.59 -17.82
N GLU A 155 3.78 20.30 -17.75
CA GLU A 155 3.52 19.46 -18.91
C GLU A 155 2.26 19.89 -19.66
N GLN A 156 1.23 20.34 -18.93
CA GLN A 156 0.00 20.85 -19.54
C GLN A 156 0.24 22.20 -20.22
N LEU A 157 1.00 23.08 -19.58
CA LEU A 157 1.36 24.38 -20.16
C LEU A 157 2.29 24.23 -21.39
N ASP A 158 3.16 23.22 -21.42
CA ASP A 158 4.04 22.91 -22.55
C ASP A 158 3.28 22.42 -23.79
N THR A 159 2.02 21.97 -23.64
CA THR A 159 1.18 21.62 -24.80
C THR A 159 0.61 22.83 -25.53
N LEU A 160 0.74 24.03 -24.95
CA LEU A 160 0.18 25.26 -25.52
C LEU A 160 1.05 25.79 -26.66
N ASP A 161 0.41 26.31 -27.71
CA ASP A 161 1.10 26.83 -28.87
C ASP A 161 2.04 28.01 -28.51
N GLY A 162 3.34 27.79 -28.67
CA GLY A 162 4.38 28.79 -28.37
C GLY A 162 4.82 28.88 -26.90
N VAL A 163 4.32 27.99 -26.03
CA VAL A 163 4.80 27.82 -24.64
C VAL A 163 5.68 26.58 -24.60
N GLY A 164 6.96 26.77 -24.29
CA GLY A 164 7.90 25.67 -24.04
C GLY A 164 8.12 25.45 -22.54
N PRO A 165 8.94 24.46 -22.13
CA PRO A 165 9.16 24.12 -20.73
C PRO A 165 9.69 25.30 -19.91
N ALA A 166 10.62 26.08 -20.48
CA ALA A 166 11.17 27.28 -19.84
C ALA A 166 10.15 28.43 -19.68
N THR A 167 9.11 28.49 -20.52
CA THR A 167 8.02 29.47 -20.36
C THR A 167 6.97 28.95 -19.38
N ALA A 168 6.65 27.65 -19.44
CA ALA A 168 5.75 27.00 -18.49
C ALA A 168 6.23 27.13 -17.04
N GLU A 169 7.52 26.95 -16.78
CA GLU A 169 8.12 27.17 -15.46
C GLU A 169 7.92 28.63 -14.97
N LYS A 170 8.09 29.60 -15.86
CA LYS A 170 7.90 31.03 -15.54
C LYS A 170 6.45 31.37 -15.24
N ILE A 171 5.49 30.73 -15.92
CA ILE A 171 4.05 30.88 -15.64
C ILE A 171 3.76 30.40 -14.20
N ILE A 172 4.32 29.25 -13.80
CA ILE A 172 4.15 28.72 -12.43
C ILE A 172 4.84 29.62 -11.40
N GLN A 173 6.02 30.13 -11.71
CA GLN A 173 6.73 31.07 -10.84
C GLN A 173 5.89 32.35 -10.64
N TRP A 174 5.41 32.95 -11.73
CA TRP A 174 4.56 34.14 -11.68
C TRP A 174 3.28 33.89 -10.87
N ARG A 175 2.63 32.73 -11.06
CA ARG A 175 1.46 32.28 -10.27
C ARG A 175 1.77 32.23 -8.77
N THR A 176 2.95 31.77 -8.39
CA THR A 176 3.36 31.64 -6.99
C THR A 176 3.64 33.00 -6.35
N GLU A 177 4.20 33.94 -7.11
CA GLU A 177 4.53 35.29 -6.65
C GLU A 177 3.31 36.21 -6.59
N HIS A 178 2.40 36.09 -7.56
CA HIS A 178 1.25 37.00 -7.72
C HIS A 178 -0.07 36.40 -7.21
N GLY A 179 -0.05 35.14 -6.76
CA GLY A 179 -1.20 34.47 -6.14
C GLY A 179 -2.23 33.88 -7.11
N GLY A 180 -1.95 33.86 -8.41
CA GLY A 180 -2.87 33.33 -9.43
C GLY A 180 -3.03 34.25 -10.64
N PHE A 181 -3.64 33.72 -11.70
CA PHE A 181 -4.10 34.51 -12.85
C PHE A 181 -5.57 34.89 -12.61
N SER A 182 -5.88 36.18 -12.65
CA SER A 182 -7.27 36.66 -12.56
C SER A 182 -7.91 36.80 -13.94
N SER A 183 -7.08 37.02 -14.95
CA SER A 183 -7.48 37.14 -16.35
C SER A 183 -6.49 36.44 -17.29
N VAL A 184 -6.89 36.23 -18.54
CA VAL A 184 -5.98 35.71 -19.57
C VAL A 184 -4.94 36.76 -19.99
N ASP A 185 -5.26 38.06 -19.85
CA ASP A 185 -4.36 39.15 -20.22
C ASP A 185 -3.14 39.27 -19.27
N ASP A 186 -3.28 38.77 -18.04
CA ASP A 186 -2.20 38.68 -17.04
C ASP A 186 -1.02 37.82 -17.54
N LEU A 187 -1.24 36.91 -18.49
CA LEU A 187 -0.15 36.16 -19.14
C LEU A 187 0.85 37.07 -19.86
N GLY A 188 0.45 38.28 -20.26
CA GLY A 188 1.32 39.26 -20.90
C GLY A 188 2.41 39.80 -19.97
N GLU A 189 2.23 39.69 -18.65
CA GLU A 189 3.24 40.09 -17.67
C GLU A 189 4.33 39.02 -17.47
N VAL A 190 4.09 37.80 -17.97
CA VAL A 190 5.05 36.69 -17.83
C VAL A 190 6.22 36.86 -18.80
N PRO A 191 7.47 36.86 -18.32
CA PRO A 191 8.65 37.03 -19.17
C PRO A 191 8.78 35.94 -20.24
N GLY A 192 8.58 36.30 -21.50
CA GLY A 192 8.68 35.38 -22.66
C GLY A 192 7.34 35.06 -23.34
N ILE A 193 6.23 35.59 -22.81
CA ILE A 193 4.94 35.65 -23.51
C ILE A 193 4.82 37.02 -24.18
N GLY A 194 4.95 37.04 -25.51
CA GLY A 194 4.72 38.25 -26.30
C GLY A 194 3.27 38.34 -26.79
N PRO A 195 2.86 39.49 -27.37
CA PRO A 195 1.48 39.71 -27.84
C PRO A 195 1.02 38.64 -28.84
N LYS A 196 1.91 38.21 -29.74
CA LYS A 196 1.64 37.15 -30.71
C LYS A 196 1.32 35.79 -30.05
N LYS A 197 2.00 35.46 -28.94
CA LYS A 197 1.75 34.22 -28.20
C LYS A 197 0.46 34.33 -27.39
N LEU A 198 0.24 35.48 -26.76
CA LEU A 198 -0.96 35.72 -25.96
C LEU A 198 -2.24 35.57 -26.81
N GLU A 199 -2.24 36.04 -28.06
CA GLU A 199 -3.35 35.83 -29.00
C GLU A 199 -3.63 34.36 -29.29
N ALA A 200 -2.59 33.54 -29.50
CA ALA A 200 -2.74 32.10 -29.72
C ALA A 200 -3.29 31.39 -28.46
N LEU A 201 -2.87 31.84 -27.29
CA LEU A 201 -3.23 31.26 -25.99
C LEU A 201 -4.67 31.58 -25.57
N ARG A 202 -5.23 32.74 -25.94
CA ARG A 202 -6.59 33.17 -25.55
C ARG A 202 -7.70 32.16 -25.86
N SER A 203 -7.52 31.34 -26.90
CA SER A 203 -8.50 30.32 -27.29
C SER A 203 -8.29 28.97 -26.58
N GLN A 204 -7.14 28.77 -25.94
CA GLN A 204 -6.70 27.51 -25.36
C GLN A 204 -6.65 27.53 -23.83
N VAL A 205 -6.78 28.69 -23.19
CA VAL A 205 -6.61 28.82 -21.73
C VAL A 205 -7.78 29.54 -21.07
N THR A 206 -7.98 29.24 -19.79
CA THR A 206 -8.87 29.97 -18.88
C THR A 206 -8.11 30.35 -17.61
N PRO A 207 -8.46 31.46 -16.92
CA PRO A 207 -7.89 31.77 -15.61
C PRO A 207 -8.09 30.61 -14.62
#